data_AF-A0A0K8TIT3-F1
#
_entry.id   AF-A0A0K8TIT3-F1
#
_cell.length_a   1.000
_cell.length_b   1.000
_cell.length_c   1.000
_cell.angle_alpha   90.00
_cell.angle_beta   90.00
_cell.angle_gamma   90.00
#
_symmetry.space_group_name_H-M   'P 1'
#
loop_
_entity.id
_entity.type
_entity.pdbx_description
1 polymer ?
#
loop_
_entity_poly.entity_id
_entity_poly.type
_entity_poly.pdbx_seq_one_letter_code
_entity_poly.pdbx_strand_id
1 'polypeptide(L)'
;VLPFYQHELKVGGDGEEDRIFFIWPTTVVHKINPDSPLYTLSAADMMRQRFEIVVILEGVIESTGMTTQARSSYLPNEILWGHRFESMVNFKKETGEHEVDYSLFNNT
;
A
#
# COMPACT_ATOMS: atom_id res chain seq x y z
N VAL A 1 -12.08 26.93 2.95
CA VAL A 1 -11.71 25.50 2.76
C VAL A 1 -11.30 25.35 1.32
N LEU A 2 -10.08 24.89 1.04
CA LEU A 2 -9.65 24.61 -0.34
C LEU A 2 -10.33 23.31 -0.78
N PRO A 3 -11.13 23.31 -1.86
CA PRO A 3 -11.65 22.07 -2.41
C PRO A 3 -10.47 21.21 -2.90
N PHE A 4 -10.46 19.92 -2.53
CA PHE A 4 -9.46 18.94 -2.98
C PHE A 4 -8.01 19.25 -2.58
N TYR A 5 -7.78 19.74 -1.36
CA TYR A 5 -6.42 19.85 -0.83
C TYR A 5 -5.73 18.48 -0.83
N GLN A 6 -4.54 18.43 -1.44
CA GLN A 6 -3.72 17.22 -1.52
C GLN A 6 -2.58 17.30 -0.52
N HIS A 7 -2.31 16.18 0.15
CA HIS A 7 -1.20 16.02 1.05
C HIS A 7 -0.46 14.74 0.69
N GLU A 8 0.85 14.85 0.45
CA GLU A 8 1.67 13.71 0.10
C GLU A 8 1.92 12.82 1.32
N LEU A 9 1.66 11.51 1.19
CA LEU A 9 1.98 10.54 2.21
C LEU A 9 3.36 9.93 1.90
N LYS A 10 4.30 10.09 2.82
CA LYS A 10 5.60 9.41 2.70
C LYS A 10 5.39 7.90 2.79
N VAL A 11 5.76 7.18 1.74
CA VAL A 11 5.62 5.72 1.65
C VAL A 11 6.96 5.07 1.39
N GLY A 12 7.09 3.81 1.77
CA GLY A 12 8.23 2.99 1.35
C GLY A 12 8.00 1.49 1.50
N GLY A 13 8.94 0.71 0.96
CA GLY A 13 9.03 -0.73 1.20
C GLY A 13 9.91 -0.99 2.42
N ASP A 14 9.38 -1.65 3.45
CA ASP A 14 10.10 -2.10 4.66
C ASP A 14 11.05 -1.08 5.34
N GLY A 15 10.88 0.22 5.12
CA GLY A 15 11.38 1.24 6.04
C GLY A 15 11.84 2.58 5.47
N GLU A 16 12.42 2.69 4.27
CA GLU A 16 13.20 3.92 3.98
C GLU A 16 13.15 4.49 2.55
N GLU A 17 12.72 3.76 1.52
CA GLU A 17 12.62 4.30 0.14
C GLU A 17 11.27 4.04 -0.52
N ASP A 18 10.80 5.01 -1.31
CA ASP A 18 9.62 4.97 -2.18
C ASP A 18 9.81 4.04 -3.40
N ARG A 19 11.02 3.52 -3.58
CA ARG A 19 11.40 2.56 -4.61
C ARG A 19 11.23 1.15 -4.10
N ILE A 20 10.40 0.39 -4.82
CA ILE A 20 10.16 -1.03 -4.53
C ILE A 20 10.82 -1.91 -5.59
N PHE A 21 11.40 -3.01 -5.15
CA PHE A 21 11.77 -4.10 -6.05
C PHE A 21 10.53 -4.94 -6.34
N PHE A 22 9.84 -4.62 -7.44
CA PHE A 22 8.50 -5.13 -7.74
C PHE A 22 8.53 -6.42 -8.55
N ILE A 23 8.99 -7.52 -7.93
CA ILE A 23 8.91 -8.88 -8.52
C ILE A 23 7.70 -9.63 -7.98
N TRP A 24 7.42 -9.51 -6.68
CA TRP A 24 6.32 -10.17 -5.97
C TRP A 24 5.39 -9.12 -5.35
N PRO A 25 4.19 -9.53 -4.88
CA PRO A 25 3.35 -8.65 -4.09
C PRO A 25 4.12 -8.02 -2.92
N THR A 26 4.16 -6.70 -2.89
CA THR A 26 4.92 -5.93 -1.89
C THR A 26 3.94 -5.08 -1.09
N THR A 27 4.08 -5.09 0.24
CA THR A 27 3.33 -4.20 1.11
C THR A 27 4.00 -2.83 1.13
N VAL A 28 3.27 -1.80 0.71
CA VAL A 28 3.71 -0.40 0.82
C VAL A 28 3.28 0.15 2.16
N VAL A 29 4.21 0.78 2.88
CA VAL A 29 3.98 1.25 4.25
C VAL A 29 4.07 2.76 4.32
N HIS A 30 3.03 3.39 4.84
CA HIS A 30 3.08 4.75 5.36
C HIS A 30 3.20 4.71 6.89
N LYS A 31 4.32 5.19 7.43
CA LYS A 31 4.49 5.29 8.89
C LYS A 31 3.76 6.52 9.41
N ILE A 32 2.73 6.30 10.21
CA ILE A 32 2.00 7.37 10.90
C ILE A 32 2.88 7.90 12.05
N ASN A 33 3.66 8.93 11.76
CA ASN A 33 4.50 9.68 12.71
C ASN A 33 3.87 11.07 12.98
N PRO A 34 4.44 11.91 13.87
CA PRO A 34 3.88 13.24 14.17
C PRO A 34 3.70 14.18 12.96
N ASP A 35 4.43 13.94 11.87
CA ASP A 35 4.33 14.72 10.63
C ASP A 35 3.22 14.20 9.68
N SER A 36 2.63 13.04 9.97
CA SER A 36 1.57 12.44 9.17
C SER A 36 0.24 13.17 9.39
N PRO A 37 -0.55 13.42 8.32
CA PRO A 37 -1.90 13.99 8.45
C PRO A 37 -2.87 13.04 9.18
N LEU A 38 -2.50 11.76 9.33
CA LEU A 38 -3.30 10.74 10.03
C LEU A 38 -2.93 10.61 11.51
N TYR A 39 -1.91 11.33 12.00
CA TYR A 39 -1.34 11.12 13.34
C TYR A 39 -2.33 11.25 14.51
N THR A 40 -3.30 12.15 14.38
CA THR A 40 -4.26 12.46 15.45
C THR A 40 -5.55 11.66 15.34
N LEU A 41 -5.71 10.84 14.30
CA LEU A 41 -6.95 10.11 14.04
C LEU A 41 -7.02 8.84 14.89
N SER A 42 -8.10 8.68 15.65
CA SER A 42 -8.48 7.38 16.21
C SER A 42 -9.25 6.54 15.19
N ALA A 43 -9.44 5.25 15.50
CA ALA A 43 -10.30 4.37 14.69
C ALA A 43 -11.73 4.92 14.52
N ALA A 44 -12.28 5.54 15.57
CA ALA A 44 -13.62 6.14 15.52
C ALA A 44 -13.65 7.42 14.67
N ASP A 45 -12.57 8.21 14.71
CA ASP A 45 -12.45 9.41 13.89
C ASP A 45 -12.30 9.05 12.41
N MET A 46 -11.50 8.03 12.10
CA MET A 46 -11.26 7.54 10.73
C MET A 46 -12.57 7.35 9.95
N MET A 47 -13.56 6.68 10.57
CA MET A 47 -14.87 6.40 9.97
C MET A 47 -15.73 7.66 9.72
N ARG A 48 -15.43 8.78 10.38
CA ARG A 48 -16.18 10.05 10.28
C ARG A 48 -15.50 11.08 9.39
N GLN A 49 -14.23 10.86 9.05
CA GLN A 49 -13.47 11.78 8.21
C GLN A 49 -13.94 11.74 6.75
N ARG A 50 -13.66 12.82 6.03
CA ARG A 50 -13.93 12.93 4.59
C ARG A 50 -12.62 13.18 3.86
N PHE A 51 -11.91 12.10 3.55
CA PHE A 51 -10.72 12.12 2.70
C PHE A 51 -10.73 10.88 1.80
N GLU A 52 -9.79 10.84 0.86
CA GLU A 52 -9.52 9.69 0.00
C GLU A 52 -8.00 9.54 -0.10
N ILE A 53 -7.49 8.31 0.09
CA ILE A 53 -6.09 8.01 -0.14
C ILE A 53 -5.97 7.53 -1.58
N VAL A 54 -5.36 8.35 -2.43
CA VAL A 54 -5.05 7.98 -3.80
C VAL A 54 -3.68 7.31 -3.83
N VAL A 55 -3.60 6.11 -4.40
CA VAL A 55 -2.35 5.37 -4.59
C VAL A 55 -1.98 5.34 -6.06
N ILE A 56 -0.70 5.55 -6.33
CA ILE A 56 -0.15 5.61 -7.69
C ILE A 56 1.08 4.71 -7.72
N LEU A 57 1.10 3.77 -8.66
CA LEU A 57 2.27 2.96 -8.97
C LEU A 57 2.75 3.33 -10.37
N GLU A 58 3.98 3.83 -10.45
CA GLU A 58 4.66 4.15 -11.69
C GLU A 58 5.82 3.18 -11.92
N GLY A 59 6.01 2.77 -13.17
CA GLY A 59 7.11 1.90 -13.53
C GLY A 59 7.36 1.88 -15.03
N VAL A 60 8.48 1.26 -15.43
CA VAL A 60 8.82 1.04 -16.83
C VAL A 60 8.67 -0.44 -17.12
N ILE A 61 7.92 -0.78 -18.17
CA ILE A 61 7.77 -2.17 -18.62
C ILE A 61 9.05 -2.55 -19.36
N GLU A 62 9.82 -3.50 -18.81
CA GLU A 62 11.13 -3.90 -19.33
C GLU A 62 11.10 -4.29 -20.82
N SER A 63 10.10 -5.05 -21.24
CA SER A 63 9.99 -5.55 -22.62
C SER A 63 9.68 -4.48 -23.67
N THR A 64 9.13 -3.34 -23.27
CA THR A 64 8.68 -2.29 -24.19
C THR A 64 9.37 -0.94 -23.98
N GLY A 65 10.03 -0.74 -22.83
CA GLY A 65 10.59 0.54 -22.42
C GLY A 65 9.54 1.63 -22.15
N MET A 66 8.25 1.30 -22.18
CA MET A 66 7.17 2.27 -21.95
C MET A 66 6.96 2.50 -20.46
N THR A 67 6.75 3.76 -20.09
CA THR A 67 6.28 4.14 -18.76
C THR A 67 4.80 3.79 -18.61
N THR A 68 4.45 3.17 -17.49
CA THR A 68 3.08 2.80 -17.13
C THR A 68 2.76 3.36 -15.75
N GLN A 69 1.52 3.79 -15.58
CA GLN A 69 0.98 4.25 -14.32
C GLN A 69 -0.32 3.52 -14.01
N ALA A 70 -0.36 2.85 -12.86
CA ALA A 70 -1.57 2.30 -12.27
C ALA A 70 -2.02 3.20 -11.13
N ARG A 71 -3.32 3.43 -11.01
CA ARG A 71 -3.93 4.27 -9.97
C ARG A 71 -5.08 3.53 -9.32
N SER A 72 -5.21 3.68 -8.02
CA SER A 72 -6.36 3.23 -7.25
C SER A 72 -6.60 4.19 -6.09
N SER A 73 -7.65 3.98 -5.31
CA SER A 73 -7.89 4.77 -4.11
C SER A 73 -8.60 4.00 -3.02
N TYR A 74 -8.54 4.55 -1.80
CA TYR A 74 -9.19 4.03 -0.60
C TYR A 74 -9.93 5.15 0.12
N LEU A 75 -11.22 4.93 0.34
CA LEU A 75 -12.07 5.73 1.21
C LEU A 75 -11.86 5.34 2.68
N PRO A 76 -12.25 6.18 3.65
CA PRO A 76 -11.96 5.91 5.06
C PRO A 76 -12.62 4.62 5.59
N ASN A 77 -13.74 4.20 5.01
CA ASN A 77 -14.43 2.96 5.33
C ASN A 77 -13.79 1.70 4.71
N GLU A 78 -12.84 1.86 3.78
CA GLU A 78 -12.06 0.77 3.18
C GLU A 78 -10.74 0.54 3.94
N ILE A 79 -10.40 1.43 4.87
CA ILE A 79 -9.22 1.31 5.74
C ILE A 79 -9.56 0.44 6.93
N LEU A 80 -9.05 -0.78 6.92
CA LEU A 80 -9.31 -1.78 7.96
C LEU A 80 -8.37 -1.57 9.17
N TRP A 81 -8.87 -0.91 10.22
CA TRP A 81 -8.09 -0.66 11.43
C TRP A 81 -7.82 -1.96 12.21
N GLY A 82 -6.56 -2.23 12.53
CA GLY A 82 -6.16 -3.41 13.31
C GLY A 82 -6.01 -4.70 12.50
N HIS A 83 -6.06 -4.62 11.17
CA HIS A 83 -5.87 -5.74 10.26
C HIS A 83 -4.44 -5.84 9.73
N ARG A 84 -4.07 -7.02 9.19
CA ARG A 84 -2.79 -7.26 8.54
C ARG A 84 -2.96 -8.25 7.40
N PHE A 85 -2.46 -7.91 6.22
CA PHE A 85 -2.46 -8.82 5.07
C PHE A 85 -1.94 -10.22 5.42
N GLU A 86 -2.66 -11.24 4.94
CA GLU A 86 -2.22 -12.63 5.06
C GLU A 86 -0.91 -12.86 4.31
N SER A 87 -0.06 -13.75 4.82
CA SER A 87 1.21 -14.06 4.15
C SER A 87 0.94 -14.90 2.90
N MET A 88 1.37 -14.39 1.75
CA MET A 88 1.18 -15.06 0.44
C MET A 88 2.35 -15.96 0.05
N VAL A 89 3.50 -15.86 0.71
CA VAL A 89 4.75 -16.51 0.28
C VAL A 89 4.99 -17.76 1.11
N ASN A 90 4.88 -18.91 0.47
CA ASN A 90 5.18 -20.21 1.06
C ASN A 90 6.52 -20.73 0.53
N PHE A 91 7.36 -21.27 1.42
CA PHE A 91 8.61 -21.91 1.04
C PHE A 91 8.46 -23.44 1.07
N LYS A 92 8.55 -24.07 -0.09
CA LYS A 92 8.50 -25.53 -0.24
C LYS A 92 9.88 -26.11 0.06
N LYS A 93 10.10 -26.55 1.30
CA LYS A 93 11.39 -27.12 1.74
C LYS A 93 11.86 -28.31 0.89
N GLU A 94 10.94 -29.04 0.28
CA GLU A 94 11.23 -30.24 -0.53
C GLU A 94 11.81 -29.90 -1.92
N THR A 95 11.30 -28.83 -2.55
CA THR A 95 11.75 -28.39 -3.89
C THR A 95 12.72 -27.22 -3.84
N GLY A 96 12.79 -26.51 -2.70
CA GLY A 96 13.60 -25.29 -2.55
C GLY A 96 12.96 -24.06 -3.19
N GLU A 97 11.67 -24.13 -3.56
CA GLU A 97 10.98 -23.08 -4.30
C GLU A 97 10.13 -22.17 -3.40
N HIS A 98 9.98 -20.92 -3.81
CA HIS A 98 9.00 -20.00 -3.25
C HIS A 98 7.74 -20.01 -4.12
N GLU A 99 6.60 -20.28 -3.50
CA GLU A 99 5.28 -20.21 -4.13
C GLU A 99 4.53 -18.99 -3.59
N VAL A 100 3.92 -18.23 -4.50
CA VAL A 100 3.10 -17.07 -4.16
C VAL A 100 1.64 -17.43 -4.43
N ASP A 101 0.84 -17.50 -3.37
CA ASP A 101 -0.60 -17.75 -3.47
C ASP A 101 -1.39 -16.43 -3.64
N TYR A 102 -1.71 -16.10 -4.88
CA TYR A 102 -2.48 -14.89 -5.20
C TYR A 102 -3.95 -14.94 -4.77
N SER A 103 -4.47 -16.10 -4.38
CA SER A 103 -5.83 -16.17 -3.83
C SER A 103 -5.94 -15.45 -2.48
N LEU A 104 -4.82 -15.31 -1.76
CA LEU A 104 -4.72 -14.63 -0.48
C LEU A 104 -4.44 -13.11 -0.61
N PHE A 105 -4.30 -12.59 -1.84
CA PHE A 105 -3.83 -11.21 -2.08
C PHE A 105 -4.70 -10.13 -1.43
N ASN A 106 -6.02 -10.36 -1.37
CA ASN A 106 -6.96 -9.42 -0.76
C ASN A 106 -7.35 -9.80 0.68
N ASN A 107 -6.75 -10.85 1.25
CA ASN A 107 -7.07 -11.30 2.61
C ASN A 107 -6.30 -10.49 3.66
N THR A 108 -6.94 -10.20 4.80
CA THR A 108 -6.48 -9.26 5.84
C THR A 108 -6.88 -9.66 7.25
#